data_AF-A0AAU4LEX1-F1
#
_entry.id   AF-A0AAU4LEX1-F1
#
_cell.length_a   1.000
_cell.length_b   1.000
_cell.length_c   1.000
_cell.angle_alpha   90.00
_cell.angle_beta   90.00
_cell.angle_gamma   90.00
#
_symmetry.space_group_name_H-M   'P 1'
#
loop_
_entity.id
_entity.type
_entity.pdbx_description
1 polymer ?
#
loop_
_entity_poly.entity_id
_entity_poly.type
_entity_poly.pdbx_seq_one_letter_code
_entity_poly.pdbx_strand_id
1 'polypeptide(L)'
;MLSARSLFQEIVDSDDAFQLFCSIAASGEAQGGWENGRIAALVPESMRALAPKITRHGADEDKHGRLFNALLKKRNLQPVPVPPGTDYTMLLEQRGIGLTHEKLRRDQTLTEADIVVYLSHSRVTEQRAADQMDMLVKYFGDHPEVGKAITMICNDEDNHLAYCHEELLRLAAAGHGRTIQQVLRESALAEIQVYRDVSLAVMGHMGRVLHWPRTKSAALAAGIHAMYGYERFGGWHRMVSLRMPARRGALDGPPTAAPAF
;
A
#
# COMPACT_ATOMS: atom_id res chain seq x y z
N MET A 1 -0.45 26.13 10.80
CA MET A 1 -1.68 25.41 11.22
C MET A 1 -1.45 23.93 11.04
N LEU A 2 -1.98 23.06 11.92
CA LEU A 2 -1.84 21.61 11.76
C LEU A 2 -2.85 21.12 10.71
N SER A 3 -2.35 20.79 9.53
CA SER A 3 -3.13 20.20 8.43
C SER A 3 -2.31 19.13 7.73
N ALA A 4 -2.96 18.21 7.02
CA ALA A 4 -2.25 17.24 6.18
C ALA A 4 -1.36 17.96 5.15
N ARG A 5 -1.89 18.99 4.47
CA ARG A 5 -1.12 19.80 3.52
C ARG A 5 0.15 20.39 4.13
N SER A 6 0.05 21.08 5.26
CA SER A 6 1.24 21.67 5.91
C SER A 6 2.24 20.62 6.37
N LEU A 7 1.76 19.47 6.86
CA LEU A 7 2.60 18.37 7.33
C LEU A 7 3.45 17.80 6.19
N PHE A 8 2.83 17.48 5.06
CA PHE A 8 3.55 16.98 3.89
C PHE A 8 4.43 18.04 3.25
N GLN A 9 4.04 19.32 3.27
CA GLN A 9 4.91 20.38 2.77
C GLN A 9 6.20 20.46 3.58
N GLU A 10 6.14 20.36 4.91
CA GLU A 10 7.34 20.32 5.75
C GLU A 10 8.25 19.12 5.45
N ILE A 11 7.67 17.96 5.11
CA ILE A 11 8.43 16.78 4.68
C ILE A 11 9.09 17.05 3.32
N VAL A 12 8.35 17.62 2.36
CA VAL A 12 8.86 17.92 1.01
C VAL A 12 9.94 19.01 1.05
N ASP A 13 9.83 20.00 1.94
CA ASP A 13 10.79 21.13 1.99
C ASP A 13 12.11 20.77 2.69
N SER A 14 12.20 19.60 3.34
CA SER A 14 13.41 19.14 4.04
C SER A 14 13.99 17.91 3.34
N ASP A 15 15.24 18.00 2.89
CA ASP A 15 15.90 16.89 2.21
C ASP A 15 16.03 15.65 3.09
N ASP A 16 16.35 15.79 4.38
CA ASP A 16 16.45 14.65 5.31
C ASP A 16 15.09 13.96 5.51
N ALA A 17 14.01 14.74 5.68
CA ALA A 17 12.67 14.20 5.88
C ALA A 17 12.13 13.56 4.60
N PHE A 18 12.32 14.24 3.47
CA PHE A 18 11.99 13.73 2.14
C PHE A 18 12.75 12.44 1.83
N GLN A 19 14.05 12.40 2.14
CA GLN A 19 14.90 11.25 1.95
C GLN A 19 14.36 10.03 2.68
N LEU A 20 14.07 10.19 3.97
CA LEU A 20 13.50 9.12 4.78
C LEU A 20 12.13 8.69 4.28
N PHE A 21 11.24 9.65 3.98
CA PHE A 21 9.89 9.37 3.53
C PHE A 21 9.88 8.58 2.22
N CYS A 22 10.64 9.02 1.21
CA CYS A 22 10.77 8.31 -0.06
C CYS A 22 11.47 6.96 0.09
N SER A 23 12.41 6.80 1.02
CA SER A 23 13.07 5.50 1.28
C SER A 23 12.10 4.48 1.88
N ILE A 24 11.25 4.92 2.82
CA ILE A 24 10.19 4.07 3.41
C ILE A 24 9.22 3.63 2.31
N ALA A 25 8.74 4.57 1.51
CA ALA A 25 7.80 4.28 0.43
C ALA A 25 8.44 3.32 -0.60
N ALA A 26 9.63 3.66 -1.12
CA ALA A 26 10.32 2.84 -2.11
C ALA A 26 10.57 1.40 -1.66
N SER A 27 10.88 1.19 -0.37
CA SER A 27 11.08 -0.14 0.19
C SER A 27 9.77 -0.94 0.26
N GLY A 28 8.66 -0.29 0.62
CA GLY A 28 7.34 -0.90 0.62
C GLY A 28 6.94 -1.38 -0.78
N GLU A 29 7.07 -0.52 -1.79
CA GLU A 29 6.67 -0.89 -3.16
C GLU A 29 7.57 -1.97 -3.76
N ALA A 30 8.89 -1.91 -3.49
CA ALA A 30 9.81 -2.95 -3.96
C ALA A 30 9.48 -4.33 -3.35
N GLN A 31 9.01 -4.35 -2.10
CA GLN A 31 8.55 -5.58 -1.47
C GLN A 31 7.22 -6.06 -2.09
N GLY A 32 6.25 -5.16 -2.30
CA GLY A 32 4.99 -5.48 -2.99
C GLY A 32 5.22 -6.03 -4.40
N GLY A 33 6.17 -5.47 -5.15
CA GLY A 33 6.58 -5.96 -6.46
C GLY A 33 7.14 -7.37 -6.41
N TRP A 34 8.07 -7.63 -5.48
CA TRP A 34 8.63 -8.97 -5.27
C TRP A 34 7.56 -10.00 -4.87
N GLU A 35 6.69 -9.67 -3.92
CA GLU A 35 5.63 -10.56 -3.42
C GLU A 35 4.67 -10.94 -4.55
N ASN A 36 4.14 -9.95 -5.28
CA ASN A 36 3.25 -10.19 -6.42
C ASN A 36 3.96 -11.00 -7.53
N GLY A 37 5.23 -10.70 -7.83
CA GLY A 37 6.03 -11.46 -8.79
C GLY A 37 6.14 -12.95 -8.42
N ARG A 38 6.39 -13.24 -7.13
CA ARG A 38 6.40 -14.62 -6.63
C ARG A 38 5.04 -15.28 -6.67
N ILE A 39 3.98 -14.59 -6.25
CA ILE A 39 2.62 -15.13 -6.29
C ILE A 39 2.22 -15.48 -7.73
N ALA A 40 2.50 -14.61 -8.70
CA ALA A 40 2.22 -14.85 -10.13
C ALA A 40 2.93 -16.10 -10.69
N ALA A 41 4.17 -16.33 -10.26
CA ALA A 41 4.94 -17.51 -10.64
C ALA A 41 4.38 -18.81 -10.03
N LEU A 42 3.76 -18.72 -8.85
CA LEU A 42 3.30 -19.87 -8.07
C LEU A 42 1.78 -20.12 -8.17
N VAL A 43 1.02 -19.33 -8.95
CA VAL A 43 -0.43 -19.51 -9.14
C VAL A 43 -0.76 -20.95 -9.59
N PRO A 44 -1.72 -21.64 -8.95
CA PRO A 44 -2.15 -22.97 -9.38
C PRO A 44 -2.82 -22.97 -10.75
N GLU A 45 -2.77 -24.10 -11.45
CA GLU A 45 -3.31 -24.25 -12.80
C GLU A 45 -4.81 -23.88 -12.88
N SER A 46 -5.60 -24.26 -11.87
CA SER A 46 -7.03 -23.92 -11.79
C SER A 46 -7.33 -22.42 -11.74
N MET A 47 -6.32 -21.60 -11.40
CA MET A 47 -6.43 -20.14 -11.31
C MET A 47 -5.44 -19.42 -12.23
N ARG A 48 -4.86 -20.11 -13.22
CA ARG A 48 -3.78 -19.58 -14.08
C ARG A 48 -4.13 -18.26 -14.77
N ALA A 49 -5.42 -18.03 -15.05
CA ALA A 49 -5.93 -16.78 -15.63
C ALA A 49 -5.64 -15.52 -14.77
N LEU A 50 -5.38 -15.67 -13.46
CA LEU A 50 -5.01 -14.55 -12.58
C LEU A 50 -3.55 -14.13 -12.75
N ALA A 51 -2.67 -15.03 -13.19
CA ALA A 51 -1.24 -14.78 -13.19
C ALA A 51 -0.82 -13.51 -13.96
N PRO A 52 -1.36 -13.21 -15.16
CA PRO A 52 -1.02 -11.96 -15.86
C PRO A 52 -1.42 -10.69 -15.08
N LYS A 53 -2.56 -10.70 -14.39
CA LYS A 53 -3.03 -9.56 -13.59
C LYS A 53 -2.13 -9.35 -12.36
N ILE A 54 -1.75 -10.44 -11.70
CA ILE A 54 -0.82 -10.42 -10.55
C ILE A 54 0.58 -9.96 -11.00
N THR A 55 1.06 -10.43 -12.15
CA THR A 55 2.32 -9.96 -12.74
C THR A 55 2.26 -8.46 -13.03
N ARG A 56 1.14 -7.97 -13.57
CA ARG A 56 0.98 -6.53 -13.83
C ARG A 56 0.96 -5.72 -12.55
N HIS A 57 0.21 -6.16 -11.53
CA HIS A 57 0.21 -5.54 -10.22
C HIS A 57 1.64 -5.42 -9.68
N GLY A 58 2.41 -6.51 -9.63
CA GLY A 58 3.81 -6.46 -9.19
C GLY A 58 4.71 -5.55 -10.03
N ALA A 59 4.47 -5.44 -11.33
CA ALA A 59 5.22 -4.52 -12.19
C ALA A 59 4.87 -3.04 -11.94
N ASP A 60 3.63 -2.75 -11.55
CA ASP A 60 3.16 -1.42 -11.15
C ASP A 60 3.77 -1.04 -9.79
N GLU A 61 3.85 -1.96 -8.82
CA GLU A 61 4.58 -1.76 -7.55
C GLU A 61 6.08 -1.47 -7.77
N ASP A 62 6.76 -2.30 -8.57
CA ASP A 62 8.17 -2.09 -8.93
C ASP A 62 8.36 -0.71 -9.60
N LYS A 63 7.38 -0.25 -10.38
CA LYS A 63 7.38 1.07 -11.00
C LYS A 63 7.24 2.16 -9.94
N HIS A 64 6.35 2.03 -8.95
CA HIS A 64 6.21 2.99 -7.87
C HIS A 64 7.49 3.12 -7.05
N GLY A 65 8.13 2.00 -6.71
CA GLY A 65 9.43 2.00 -6.04
C GLY A 65 10.51 2.74 -6.83
N ARG A 66 10.53 2.57 -8.17
CA ARG A 66 11.42 3.36 -9.05
C ARG A 66 11.07 4.84 -9.08
N LEU A 67 9.79 5.23 -9.03
CA LEU A 67 9.37 6.63 -8.98
C LEU A 67 9.90 7.32 -7.70
N PHE A 68 9.76 6.70 -6.53
CA PHE A 68 10.30 7.25 -5.29
C PHE A 68 11.84 7.36 -5.32
N ASN A 69 12.53 6.36 -5.86
CA ASN A 69 13.98 6.44 -6.05
C ASN A 69 14.40 7.54 -7.05
N ALA A 70 13.61 7.76 -8.10
CA ALA A 70 13.85 8.85 -9.06
C ALA A 70 13.67 10.23 -8.40
N LEU A 71 12.69 10.38 -7.51
CA LEU A 71 12.50 11.60 -6.71
C LEU A 71 13.72 11.88 -5.81
N LEU A 72 14.27 10.87 -5.15
CA LEU A 72 15.53 10.99 -4.38
C LEU A 72 16.68 11.45 -5.28
N LYS A 73 16.87 10.77 -6.42
CA LYS A 73 17.94 11.07 -7.37
C LYS A 73 17.84 12.49 -7.92
N LYS A 74 16.64 12.99 -8.18
CA LYS A 74 16.40 14.38 -8.64
C LYS A 74 16.94 15.42 -7.65
N ARG A 75 16.98 15.08 -6.36
CA ARG A 75 17.58 15.90 -5.30
C ARG A 75 19.04 15.53 -4.94
N ASN A 76 19.67 14.63 -5.71
CA ASN A 76 20.98 14.06 -5.40
C ASN A 76 21.04 13.30 -4.07
N LEU A 77 19.90 12.77 -3.61
CA LEU A 77 19.80 11.98 -2.37
C LEU A 77 19.92 10.49 -2.70
N GLN A 78 20.49 9.72 -1.77
CA GLN A 78 20.52 8.26 -1.83
C GLN A 78 19.45 7.67 -0.88
N PRO A 79 18.90 6.47 -1.16
CA PRO A 79 18.03 5.80 -0.19
C PRO A 79 18.74 5.58 1.14
N VAL A 80 17.98 5.68 2.25
CA VAL A 80 18.47 5.42 3.61
C VAL A 80 17.84 4.16 4.19
N PRO A 81 18.46 3.52 5.19
CA PRO A 81 17.87 2.37 5.87
C PRO A 81 16.48 2.69 6.43
N VAL A 82 15.51 1.82 6.14
CA VAL A 82 14.14 1.94 6.64
C VAL A 82 14.08 1.52 8.11
N PRO A 83 13.57 2.37 9.01
CA PRO A 83 13.38 1.99 10.40
C PRO A 83 12.42 0.79 10.52
N PRO A 84 12.70 -0.24 11.32
CA PRO A 84 11.84 -1.43 11.41
C PRO A 84 10.39 -1.12 11.82
N GLY A 85 10.17 -0.09 12.63
CA GLY A 85 8.82 0.33 13.04
C GLY A 85 8.00 1.00 11.94
N THR A 86 8.59 1.31 10.79
CA THR A 86 7.90 1.91 9.63
C THR A 86 7.73 0.92 8.48
N ASP A 87 8.22 -0.31 8.63
CA ASP A 87 8.10 -1.36 7.63
C ASP A 87 6.71 -2.01 7.69
N TYR A 88 5.78 -1.38 6.96
CA TYR A 88 4.36 -1.73 6.97
C TYR A 88 4.12 -3.20 6.61
N THR A 89 4.75 -3.68 5.55
CA THR A 89 4.51 -5.03 5.03
C THR A 89 5.10 -6.09 5.95
N MET A 90 6.28 -5.87 6.55
CA MET A 90 6.81 -6.78 7.56
C MET A 90 5.99 -6.82 8.84
N LEU A 91 5.43 -5.68 9.27
CA LEU A 91 4.55 -5.64 10.45
C LEU A 91 3.21 -6.34 10.21
N LEU A 92 2.68 -6.34 8.98
CA LEU A 92 1.52 -7.14 8.60
C LEU A 92 1.83 -8.64 8.66
N GLU A 93 2.93 -9.08 8.06
CA GLU A 93 3.33 -10.50 8.09
C GLU A 93 3.55 -11.00 9.52
N GLN A 94 4.18 -10.21 10.38
CA GLN A 94 4.37 -10.55 11.80
C GLN A 94 3.04 -10.76 12.55
N ARG A 95 1.94 -10.19 12.05
CA ARG A 95 0.58 -10.39 12.57
C ARG A 95 -0.17 -11.51 11.85
N GLY A 96 0.50 -12.29 11.00
CA GLY A 96 -0.08 -13.40 10.26
C GLY A 96 -0.96 -12.97 9.10
N ILE A 97 -0.75 -11.76 8.58
CA ILE A 97 -1.56 -11.18 7.51
C ILE A 97 -0.82 -11.28 6.18
N GLY A 98 -1.53 -11.75 5.15
CA GLY A 98 -0.95 -12.01 3.83
C GLY A 98 -0.27 -13.38 3.71
N LEU A 99 0.47 -13.59 2.62
CA LEU A 99 1.30 -14.78 2.43
C LEU A 99 2.70 -14.49 2.95
N THR A 100 3.25 -15.40 3.76
CA THR A 100 4.57 -15.18 4.37
C THR A 100 5.70 -15.23 3.34
N HIS A 101 6.78 -14.49 3.58
CA HIS A 101 7.97 -14.55 2.71
C HIS A 101 8.55 -15.96 2.67
N GLU A 102 8.51 -16.67 3.80
CA GLU A 102 8.93 -18.07 3.85
C GLU A 102 8.14 -18.93 2.85
N LYS A 103 6.83 -18.73 2.77
CA LYS A 103 5.97 -19.43 1.81
C LYS A 103 6.30 -19.03 0.37
N LEU A 104 6.42 -17.73 0.10
CA LEU A 104 6.67 -17.22 -1.26
C LEU A 104 8.07 -17.58 -1.80
N ARG A 105 9.06 -17.77 -0.91
CA ARG A 105 10.40 -18.24 -1.27
C ARG A 105 10.45 -19.72 -1.62
N ARG A 106 9.48 -20.52 -1.18
CA ARG A 106 9.39 -21.91 -1.61
C ARG A 106 8.95 -21.93 -3.09
N ASP A 107 9.65 -22.68 -3.94
CA ASP A 107 9.23 -22.93 -5.32
C ASP A 107 8.14 -24.00 -5.37
N GLN A 108 7.07 -23.78 -4.60
CA GLN A 108 5.91 -24.67 -4.49
C GLN A 108 4.66 -23.93 -4.95
N THR A 109 3.87 -24.58 -5.80
CA THR A 109 2.59 -24.06 -6.26
C THR A 109 1.69 -23.71 -5.08
N LEU A 110 1.10 -22.52 -5.12
CA LEU A 110 0.14 -22.04 -4.14
C LEU A 110 -1.18 -22.80 -4.28
N THR A 111 -1.92 -22.90 -3.17
CA THR A 111 -3.28 -23.44 -3.20
C THR A 111 -4.27 -22.37 -3.63
N GLU A 112 -5.49 -22.77 -4.04
CA GLU A 112 -6.58 -21.82 -4.27
C GLU A 112 -6.90 -20.98 -3.02
N ALA A 113 -6.81 -21.59 -1.83
CA ALA A 113 -6.98 -20.90 -0.57
C ALA A 113 -5.93 -19.80 -0.37
N ASP A 114 -4.69 -20.03 -0.80
CA ASP A 114 -3.64 -19.02 -0.73
C ASP A 114 -3.91 -17.84 -1.65
N ILE A 115 -4.44 -18.10 -2.84
CA ILE A 115 -4.84 -17.02 -3.77
C ILE A 115 -6.00 -16.21 -3.20
N VAL A 116 -6.98 -16.86 -2.58
CA VAL A 116 -8.08 -16.18 -1.88
C VAL A 116 -7.54 -15.33 -0.72
N VAL A 117 -6.57 -15.84 0.05
CA VAL A 117 -5.92 -15.08 1.14
C VAL A 117 -5.18 -13.87 0.59
N TYR A 118 -4.36 -14.06 -0.45
CA TYR A 118 -3.64 -12.98 -1.11
C TYR A 118 -4.58 -11.88 -1.62
N LEU A 119 -5.61 -12.22 -2.40
CA LEU A 119 -6.52 -11.22 -2.97
C LEU A 119 -7.31 -10.48 -1.88
N SER A 120 -7.72 -11.18 -0.82
CA SER A 120 -8.45 -10.57 0.29
C SER A 120 -7.55 -9.63 1.07
N HIS A 121 -6.31 -10.03 1.32
CA HIS A 121 -5.30 -9.18 1.94
C HIS A 121 -5.00 -7.94 1.09
N SER A 122 -4.65 -8.15 -0.18
CA SER A 122 -4.33 -7.09 -1.14
C SER A 122 -5.49 -6.10 -1.22
N ARG A 123 -6.76 -6.53 -1.29
CA ARG A 123 -7.90 -5.62 -1.27
C ARG A 123 -7.93 -4.65 -0.07
N VAL A 124 -7.46 -5.09 1.10
CA VAL A 124 -7.40 -4.25 2.30
C VAL A 124 -6.24 -3.26 2.20
N THR A 125 -5.06 -3.73 1.77
CA THR A 125 -3.89 -2.87 1.59
C THR A 125 -4.08 -1.87 0.45
N GLU A 126 -4.66 -2.28 -0.67
CA GLU A 126 -4.98 -1.38 -1.81
C GLU A 126 -6.00 -0.32 -1.42
N GLN A 127 -6.97 -0.65 -0.56
CA GLN A 127 -7.89 0.37 -0.05
C GLN A 127 -7.14 1.41 0.79
N ARG A 128 -6.17 0.98 1.60
CA ARG A 128 -5.34 1.89 2.37
C ARG A 128 -4.48 2.75 1.45
N ALA A 129 -3.82 2.14 0.47
CA ALA A 129 -2.99 2.83 -0.51
C ALA A 129 -3.81 3.88 -1.28
N ALA A 130 -4.95 3.50 -1.83
CA ALA A 130 -5.88 4.40 -2.52
C ALA A 130 -6.34 5.56 -1.62
N ASP A 131 -6.79 5.29 -0.38
CA ASP A 131 -7.21 6.33 0.58
C ASP A 131 -6.07 7.34 0.86
N GLN A 132 -4.81 6.87 0.94
CA GLN A 132 -3.64 7.72 1.16
C GLN A 132 -3.26 8.52 -0.09
N MET A 133 -3.29 7.89 -1.26
CA MET A 133 -2.93 8.52 -2.53
C MET A 133 -3.96 9.58 -2.95
N ASP A 134 -5.25 9.34 -2.73
CA ASP A 134 -6.31 10.34 -2.91
C ASP A 134 -6.04 11.60 -2.10
N MET A 135 -5.64 11.44 -0.84
CA MET A 135 -5.30 12.54 0.05
C MET A 135 -4.05 13.29 -0.43
N LEU A 136 -3.02 12.57 -0.90
CA LEU A 136 -1.81 13.19 -1.45
C LEU A 136 -2.10 13.96 -2.74
N VAL A 137 -2.83 13.37 -3.69
CA VAL A 137 -3.22 14.03 -4.95
C VAL A 137 -4.06 15.28 -4.68
N LYS A 138 -5.01 15.21 -3.74
CA LYS A 138 -5.82 16.37 -3.35
C LYS A 138 -4.99 17.59 -2.93
N TYR A 139 -3.84 17.39 -2.29
CA TYR A 139 -3.03 18.49 -1.78
C TYR A 139 -1.78 18.79 -2.62
N PHE A 140 -1.28 17.83 -3.37
CA PHE A 140 0.00 17.90 -4.07
C PHE A 140 -0.06 17.47 -5.54
N GLY A 141 -1.24 17.19 -6.11
CA GLY A 141 -1.37 16.74 -7.50
C GLY A 141 -0.75 17.71 -8.51
N ASP A 142 -0.83 19.02 -8.21
CA ASP A 142 -0.22 20.09 -9.01
C ASP A 142 1.20 20.48 -8.53
N HIS A 143 1.77 19.77 -7.55
CA HIS A 143 3.10 20.09 -7.03
C HIS A 143 4.15 19.86 -8.13
N PRO A 144 5.01 20.84 -8.46
CA PRO A 144 5.90 20.77 -9.62
C PRO A 144 6.91 19.63 -9.54
N GLU A 145 7.23 19.19 -8.32
CA GLU A 145 8.21 18.13 -8.10
C GLU A 145 7.60 16.73 -7.99
N VAL A 146 6.52 16.56 -7.24
CA VAL A 146 5.99 15.23 -6.85
C VAL A 146 4.64 14.93 -7.49
N GLY A 147 3.92 15.95 -7.98
CA GLY A 147 2.54 15.84 -8.44
C GLY A 147 2.32 14.79 -9.52
N LYS A 148 3.22 14.74 -10.50
CA LYS A 148 3.18 13.73 -11.57
C LYS A 148 3.38 12.30 -11.04
N ALA A 149 4.29 12.10 -10.08
CA ALA A 149 4.56 10.79 -9.50
C ALA A 149 3.37 10.31 -8.66
N ILE A 150 2.86 11.16 -7.76
CA ILE A 150 1.73 10.78 -6.89
C ILE A 150 0.44 10.56 -7.68
N THR A 151 0.20 11.33 -8.76
CA THR A 151 -0.99 11.13 -9.61
C THR A 151 -0.90 9.82 -10.37
N MET A 152 0.30 9.43 -10.82
CA MET A 152 0.52 8.14 -11.46
C MET A 152 0.24 6.99 -10.50
N ILE A 153 0.87 7.03 -9.32
CA ILE A 153 0.68 6.00 -8.28
C ILE A 153 -0.80 5.90 -7.90
N CYS A 154 -1.48 7.02 -7.66
CA CYS A 154 -2.91 7.05 -7.35
C CYS A 154 -3.78 6.34 -8.40
N ASN A 155 -3.52 6.59 -9.68
CA ASN A 155 -4.27 5.94 -10.75
C ASN A 155 -4.01 4.44 -10.84
N ASP A 156 -2.80 3.99 -10.48
CA ASP A 156 -2.46 2.57 -10.41
C ASP A 156 -3.12 1.90 -9.21
N GLU A 157 -3.13 2.55 -8.03
CA GLU A 157 -3.82 2.02 -6.83
C GLU A 157 -5.32 1.85 -7.05
N ASP A 158 -5.95 2.79 -7.75
CA ASP A 158 -7.35 2.66 -8.16
C ASP A 158 -7.57 1.42 -9.05
N ASN A 159 -6.60 1.09 -9.91
CA ASN A 159 -6.67 -0.10 -10.75
C ASN A 159 -6.43 -1.38 -9.94
N HIS A 160 -5.50 -1.37 -8.99
CA HIS A 160 -5.25 -2.49 -8.08
C HIS A 160 -6.50 -2.78 -7.24
N LEU A 161 -7.08 -1.75 -6.63
CA LEU A 161 -8.30 -1.87 -5.84
C LEU A 161 -9.48 -2.38 -6.68
N ALA A 162 -9.67 -1.83 -7.89
CA ALA A 162 -10.70 -2.32 -8.82
C ALA A 162 -10.51 -3.79 -9.18
N TYR A 163 -9.28 -4.20 -9.48
CA TYR A 163 -8.92 -5.59 -9.75
C TYR A 163 -9.26 -6.52 -8.57
N CYS A 164 -8.86 -6.16 -7.35
CA CYS A 164 -9.15 -6.99 -6.17
C CYS A 164 -10.66 -7.13 -5.95
N HIS A 165 -11.41 -6.03 -6.12
CA HIS A 165 -12.87 -6.05 -6.04
C HIS A 165 -13.50 -7.02 -7.05
N GLU A 166 -13.08 -6.95 -8.32
CA GLU A 166 -13.61 -7.79 -9.39
C GLU A 166 -13.30 -9.28 -9.15
N GLU A 167 -12.06 -9.61 -8.85
CA GLU A 167 -11.65 -11.01 -8.65
C GLU A 167 -12.22 -11.63 -7.39
N LEU A 168 -12.32 -10.87 -6.29
CA LEU A 168 -12.96 -11.37 -5.07
C LEU A 168 -14.46 -11.62 -5.29
N LEU A 169 -15.16 -10.76 -6.04
CA LEU A 169 -16.56 -11.02 -6.38
C LEU A 169 -16.72 -12.25 -7.28
N ARG A 170 -15.81 -12.45 -8.24
CA ARG A 170 -15.79 -13.66 -9.08
C ARG A 170 -15.54 -14.92 -8.26
N LEU A 171 -14.58 -14.89 -7.33
CA LEU A 171 -14.28 -16.02 -6.44
C LEU A 171 -15.40 -16.27 -5.42
N ALA A 172 -16.07 -15.22 -4.96
CA ALA A 172 -17.26 -15.36 -4.11
C ALA A 172 -18.39 -16.10 -4.85
N ALA A 173 -18.64 -15.76 -6.12
CA ALA A 173 -19.60 -16.47 -6.97
C ALA A 173 -19.19 -17.92 -7.24
N ALA A 174 -17.89 -18.22 -7.24
CA ALA A 174 -17.35 -19.58 -7.36
C ALA A 174 -17.37 -20.38 -6.04
N GLY A 175 -17.89 -19.81 -4.94
CA GLY A 175 -18.09 -20.52 -3.67
C GLY A 175 -17.13 -20.14 -2.53
N HIS A 176 -16.18 -19.24 -2.76
CA HIS A 176 -15.20 -18.83 -1.72
C HIS A 176 -15.70 -17.72 -0.77
N GLY A 177 -16.97 -17.31 -0.87
CA GLY A 177 -17.49 -16.12 -0.19
C GLY A 177 -17.30 -16.10 1.33
N ARG A 178 -17.44 -17.24 2.02
CA ARG A 178 -17.23 -17.32 3.48
C ARG A 178 -15.77 -17.09 3.87
N THR A 179 -14.84 -17.73 3.17
CA THR A 179 -13.40 -17.53 3.37
C THR A 179 -13.00 -16.10 3.08
N ILE A 180 -13.49 -15.52 1.98
CA ILE A 180 -13.23 -14.11 1.63
C ILE A 180 -13.68 -13.17 2.74
N GLN A 181 -14.91 -13.31 3.25
CA GLN A 181 -15.39 -12.46 4.34
C GLN A 181 -14.56 -12.59 5.62
N GLN A 182 -14.17 -13.82 5.97
CA GLN A 182 -13.34 -14.06 7.14
C GLN A 182 -11.98 -13.36 6.99
N VAL A 183 -11.27 -13.62 5.89
CA VAL A 183 -9.94 -13.06 5.64
C VAL A 183 -10.00 -11.54 5.54
N LEU A 184 -10.97 -10.97 4.81
CA LEU A 184 -11.14 -9.50 4.73
C LEU A 184 -11.28 -8.87 6.12
N ARG A 185 -12.09 -9.47 7.01
CA ARG A 185 -12.28 -8.97 8.36
C ARG A 185 -11.02 -9.08 9.21
N GLU A 186 -10.35 -10.23 9.17
CA GLU A 186 -9.11 -10.46 9.91
C GLU A 186 -8.02 -9.50 9.44
N SER A 187 -7.82 -9.38 8.12
CA SER A 187 -6.89 -8.44 7.49
C SER A 187 -7.21 -7.00 7.86
N ALA A 188 -8.45 -6.54 7.74
CA ALA A 188 -8.82 -5.15 8.06
C ALA A 188 -8.54 -4.79 9.53
N LEU A 189 -8.87 -5.67 10.48
CA LEU A 189 -8.68 -5.38 11.89
C LEU A 189 -7.21 -5.38 12.32
N ALA A 190 -6.39 -6.22 11.68
CA ALA A 190 -4.96 -6.23 11.88
C ALA A 190 -4.28 -5.04 11.19
N GLU A 191 -4.69 -4.72 9.95
CA GLU A 191 -4.19 -3.59 9.18
C GLU A 191 -4.39 -2.27 9.93
N ILE A 192 -5.58 -2.00 10.47
CA ILE A 192 -5.87 -0.76 11.22
C ILE A 192 -4.90 -0.59 12.41
N GLN A 193 -4.50 -1.69 13.04
CA GLN A 193 -3.50 -1.66 14.12
C GLN A 193 -2.10 -1.40 13.57
N VAL A 194 -1.71 -2.04 12.46
CA VAL A 194 -0.40 -1.83 11.83
C VAL A 194 -0.29 -0.40 11.34
N TYR A 195 -1.31 0.11 10.65
CA TYR A 195 -1.35 1.46 10.13
C TYR A 195 -1.19 2.51 11.21
N ARG A 196 -1.85 2.33 12.37
CA ARG A 196 -1.63 3.17 13.55
C ARG A 196 -0.16 3.15 13.99
N ASP A 197 0.41 1.96 14.17
CA ASP A 197 1.76 1.78 14.71
C ASP A 197 2.82 2.37 13.76
N VAL A 198 2.68 2.10 12.46
CA VAL A 198 3.50 2.68 11.38
C VAL A 198 3.34 4.19 11.33
N SER A 199 2.12 4.71 11.38
CA SER A 199 1.88 6.16 11.37
C SER A 199 2.54 6.86 12.56
N LEU A 200 2.46 6.27 13.77
CA LEU A 200 3.14 6.79 14.96
C LEU A 200 4.66 6.74 14.80
N ALA A 201 5.20 5.65 14.27
CA ALA A 201 6.63 5.52 14.02
C ALA A 201 7.12 6.55 13.00
N VAL A 202 6.49 6.64 11.83
CA VAL A 202 6.83 7.60 10.77
C VAL A 202 6.75 9.02 11.32
N MET A 203 5.65 9.42 11.96
CA MET A 203 5.53 10.77 12.54
C MET A 203 6.55 11.03 13.65
N GLY A 204 6.91 10.01 14.43
CA GLY A 204 7.97 10.09 15.43
C GLY A 204 9.34 10.33 14.81
N HIS A 205 9.65 9.69 13.68
CA HIS A 205 10.88 9.95 12.92
C HIS A 205 10.86 11.34 12.27
N MET A 206 9.77 11.70 11.59
CA MET A 206 9.62 13.02 10.95
C MET A 206 9.74 14.14 11.98
N GLY A 207 9.11 14.01 13.15
CA GLY A 207 9.21 15.00 14.21
C GLY A 207 10.61 15.16 14.79
N ARG A 208 11.44 14.11 14.78
CA ARG A 208 12.85 14.22 15.18
C ARG A 208 13.68 14.94 14.11
N VAL A 209 13.51 14.57 12.85
CA VAL A 209 14.24 15.16 11.71
C VAL A 209 13.87 16.63 11.52
N LEU A 210 12.58 16.95 11.59
CA LEU A 210 12.04 18.31 11.40
C LEU A 210 12.00 19.14 12.69
N HIS A 211 12.56 18.62 13.79
CA HIS A 211 12.59 19.27 15.10
C HIS A 211 11.23 19.82 15.58
N TRP A 212 10.15 19.04 15.40
CA TRP A 212 8.82 19.49 15.80
C TRP A 212 8.72 19.73 17.32
N PRO A 213 8.02 20.80 17.74
CA PRO A 213 7.68 20.99 19.14
C PRO A 213 6.91 19.79 19.69
N ARG A 214 7.13 19.44 20.97
CA ARG A 214 6.46 18.31 21.63
C ARG A 214 4.92 18.39 21.53
N THR A 215 4.37 19.60 21.55
CA THR A 215 2.93 19.86 21.40
C THR A 215 2.41 19.44 20.03
N LYS A 216 3.15 19.71 18.96
CA LYS A 216 2.80 19.27 17.60
C LYS A 216 2.85 17.75 17.49
N SER A 217 3.92 17.12 17.97
CA SER A 217 4.05 15.67 17.94
C SER A 217 2.95 14.98 18.76
N ALA A 218 2.60 15.52 19.92
CA ALA A 218 1.50 15.01 20.75
C ALA A 218 0.13 15.17 20.05
N ALA A 219 -0.12 16.30 19.39
CA ALA A 219 -1.35 16.52 18.64
C ALA A 219 -1.49 15.55 17.45
N LEU A 220 -0.40 15.29 16.71
CA LEU A 220 -0.38 14.31 15.63
C LEU A 220 -0.63 12.89 16.15
N ALA A 221 0.03 12.50 17.25
CA ALA A 221 -0.18 11.19 17.87
C ALA A 221 -1.65 11.02 18.33
N ALA A 222 -2.23 12.04 18.95
CA ALA A 222 -3.64 12.05 19.33
C ALA A 222 -4.57 11.89 18.11
N GLY A 223 -4.26 12.56 17.00
CA GLY A 223 -4.98 12.41 15.73
C GLY A 223 -4.92 10.97 15.18
N ILE A 224 -3.74 10.34 15.22
CA ILE A 224 -3.56 8.94 14.81
C ILE A 224 -4.37 7.98 15.70
N HIS A 225 -4.36 8.19 17.02
CA HIS A 225 -5.17 7.38 17.94
C HIS A 225 -6.68 7.58 17.75
N ALA A 226 -7.12 8.82 17.45
CA ALA A 226 -8.52 9.10 17.15
C ALA A 226 -8.97 8.41 15.86
N MET A 227 -8.15 8.46 14.81
CA MET A 227 -8.39 7.74 13.55
C MET A 227 -8.47 6.23 13.79
N TYR A 228 -7.51 5.67 14.52
CA TYR A 228 -7.52 4.27 14.93
C TYR A 228 -8.82 3.88 15.64
N GLY A 229 -9.28 4.71 16.59
CA GLY A 229 -10.55 4.50 17.28
C GLY A 229 -11.73 4.47 16.31
N TYR A 230 -11.84 5.48 15.44
CA TYR A 230 -12.89 5.55 14.41
C TYR A 230 -12.91 4.30 13.51
N GLU A 231 -11.74 3.90 13.00
CA GLU A 231 -11.61 2.73 12.14
C GLU A 231 -11.99 1.45 12.87
N ARG A 232 -11.59 1.33 14.13
CA ARG A 232 -11.88 0.16 14.96
C ARG A 232 -13.36 -0.01 15.30
N PHE A 233 -14.10 1.09 15.44
CA PHE A 233 -15.53 1.07 15.78
C PHE A 233 -16.44 0.88 14.57
N GLY A 234 -16.10 1.43 13.40
CA GLY A 234 -16.96 1.33 12.23
C GLY A 234 -16.29 1.62 10.89
N GLY A 235 -15.18 2.35 10.88
CA GLY A 235 -14.48 2.68 9.63
C GLY A 235 -13.96 1.45 8.88
N TRP A 236 -13.72 0.31 9.54
CA TRP A 236 -13.27 -0.94 8.92
C TRP A 236 -14.27 -1.53 7.92
N HIS A 237 -15.56 -1.20 8.00
CA HIS A 237 -16.56 -1.69 7.05
C HIS A 237 -16.22 -1.33 5.60
N ARG A 238 -15.59 -0.17 5.37
CA ARG A 238 -15.16 0.25 4.02
C ARG A 238 -14.03 -0.62 3.46
N MET A 239 -13.24 -1.26 4.32
CA MET A 239 -12.12 -2.14 3.94
C MET A 239 -12.55 -3.56 3.58
N VAL A 240 -13.77 -3.95 3.96
CA VAL A 240 -14.27 -5.32 3.74
C VAL A 240 -15.44 -5.37 2.76
N SER A 241 -16.02 -4.21 2.43
CA SER A 241 -17.16 -4.14 1.52
C SER A 241 -16.71 -4.37 0.09
N LEU A 242 -17.27 -5.38 -0.57
CA LEU A 242 -17.03 -5.64 -2.00
C LEU A 242 -18.18 -5.07 -2.83
N ARG A 243 -17.81 -4.26 -3.83
CA ARG A 243 -18.69 -3.74 -4.88
C ARG A 243 -18.04 -3.94 -6.24
N MET A 244 -18.84 -4.14 -7.29
CA MET A 244 -18.31 -4.19 -8.66
C MET A 244 -17.72 -2.81 -9.00
N PRO A 245 -16.46 -2.71 -9.45
CA PRO A 245 -15.87 -1.42 -9.82
C PRO A 245 -16.52 -0.86 -11.09
N ALA A 246 -16.47 0.47 -11.24
CA ALA A 246 -16.94 1.14 -12.45
C ALA A 246 -16.07 0.81 -13.66
N ARG A 247 -14.74 0.77 -13.46
CA ARG A 247 -13.76 0.29 -14.44
C ARG A 247 -13.54 -1.21 -14.21
N ARG A 248 -13.94 -2.02 -15.20
CA ARG A 248 -13.67 -3.47 -15.22
C ARG A 248 -12.39 -3.76 -15.99
N GLY A 249 -11.75 -4.89 -15.67
CA GLY A 249 -10.53 -5.28 -16.36
C GLY A 249 -9.40 -4.25 -16.20
N ALA A 250 -9.32 -3.59 -15.04
CA ALA A 250 -8.36 -2.51 -14.83
C ALA A 250 -6.90 -2.95 -15.03
N LEU A 251 -6.62 -4.22 -14.73
CA LEU A 251 -5.34 -4.89 -14.97
C LEU A 251 -5.32 -5.82 -16.19
N ASP A 252 -6.32 -5.73 -17.08
CA ASP A 252 -6.29 -6.45 -18.35
C ASP A 252 -5.32 -5.75 -19.32
N GLY A 253 -4.44 -6.52 -19.96
CA GLY A 253 -3.42 -5.99 -20.88
C GLY A 253 -2.07 -5.68 -20.21
N PRO A 254 -1.06 -5.29 -20.99
CA PRO A 254 0.32 -5.12 -20.50
C PRO A 254 0.45 -3.94 -19.53
N PRO A 255 1.49 -3.94 -18.66
CA PRO A 255 1.79 -2.82 -17.76
C PRO A 255 2.03 -1.52 -18.53
N THR A 256 1.63 -0.39 -17.96
CA THR A 256 1.92 0.92 -18.56
C THR A 256 3.35 1.32 -18.22
N ALA A 257 4.15 1.68 -19.24
CA ALA A 257 5.54 2.09 -19.03
C ALA A 257 5.63 3.37 -18.19
N ALA A 258 6.64 3.43 -17.31
CA ALA A 258 6.95 4.65 -16.56
C ALA A 258 7.36 5.78 -17.51
N PRO A 259 6.97 7.04 -17.26
CA PRO A 259 7.50 8.17 -18.01
C PRO A 259 9.00 8.32 -17.73
N ALA A 260 9.77 8.69 -18.74
CA ALA A 260 11.16 9.10 -18.55
C ALA A 260 11.19 10.39 -17.70
N PHE A 261 12.03 10.41 -16.66
CA PHE A 261 12.29 11.56 -15.79
C PHE A 261 13.77 11.92 -15.86
#